data_AF-A0A3Q0F076-F1
#
_entry.id   AF-A0A3Q0F076-F1
#
_cell.length_a   1.000
_cell.length_b   1.000
_cell.length_c   1.000
_cell.angle_alpha   90.00
_cell.angle_beta   90.00
_cell.angle_gamma   90.00
#
_symmetry.space_group_name_H-M   'P 1'
#
loop_
_entity.id
_entity.type
_entity.pdbx_description
1 polymer ?
#
loop_
_entity_poly.entity_id
_entity_poly.type
_entity_poly.pdbx_seq_one_letter_code
_entity_poly.pdbx_strand_id
1 'polypeptide(L)'
;MGINDLLSFDFMDLFSPQAYVSVMEQLYSLGELDEEGLLTKLGRKMAEFPLDPPLSKIMLASVDLGCSDEILTIIAMIQTGNIFYRPREKQGRAYQKRAKFFQPEVTIVLYLLFMRFGKLRTFQGRGVLRTLFNLDR
;
A
#
# COMPACT_ATOMS: atom_id res chain seq x y z
N MET A 1 6.78 11.58 -18.34
CA MET A 1 6.87 11.70 -19.81
C MET A 1 6.31 13.02 -20.37
N GLY A 2 5.69 13.94 -19.61
CA GLY A 2 5.45 15.32 -20.07
C GLY A 2 4.59 15.45 -21.34
N ILE A 3 3.78 14.44 -21.65
CA ILE A 3 2.89 14.42 -22.81
C ILE A 3 1.61 15.15 -22.40
N ASN A 4 1.33 16.27 -23.07
CA ASN A 4 0.14 17.09 -22.80
C ASN A 4 -1.07 16.67 -23.62
N ASP A 5 -0.86 15.90 -24.70
CA ASP A 5 -1.91 15.44 -25.58
C ASP A 5 -1.91 13.92 -25.64
N LEU A 6 -2.68 13.30 -24.75
CA LEU A 6 -2.90 11.87 -24.72
C LEU A 6 -3.80 11.39 -25.87
N LEU A 7 -4.55 12.27 -26.53
CA LEU A 7 -5.47 11.86 -27.61
C LEU A 7 -4.78 11.78 -28.97
N SER A 8 -3.75 12.59 -29.20
CA SER A 8 -2.86 12.44 -30.37
C SER A 8 -1.65 11.54 -30.11
N PHE A 9 -1.50 11.02 -28.89
CA PHE A 9 -0.46 10.04 -28.59
C PHE A 9 -0.76 8.74 -29.31
N ASP A 10 0.22 8.26 -30.08
CA ASP A 10 0.10 7.08 -30.94
C ASP A 10 0.15 5.80 -30.09
N PHE A 11 -0.95 5.51 -29.41
CA PHE A 11 -1.14 4.25 -28.69
C PHE A 11 -1.39 3.11 -29.69
N MET A 12 -0.76 1.96 -29.46
CA MET A 12 -1.03 0.75 -30.27
C MET A 12 -2.50 0.31 -30.21
N ASP A 13 -3.19 0.59 -29.10
CA ASP A 13 -4.64 0.44 -28.94
C ASP A 13 -5.19 1.68 -28.23
N LEU A 14 -6.16 2.35 -28.85
CA LEU A 14 -6.84 3.49 -28.26
C LEU A 14 -7.80 3.01 -27.17
N PHE A 15 -7.69 3.59 -25.97
CA PHE A 15 -8.68 3.40 -24.93
C PHE A 15 -10.04 3.96 -25.38
N SER A 16 -11.14 3.35 -24.91
CA SER A 16 -12.46 3.94 -25.15
C SER A 16 -12.54 5.35 -24.52
N PRO A 17 -13.24 6.31 -25.14
CA PRO A 17 -13.33 7.68 -24.61
C PRO A 17 -13.86 7.73 -23.17
N GLN A 18 -14.74 6.80 -22.80
CA GLN A 18 -15.30 6.69 -21.46
C GLN A 18 -14.28 6.23 -20.42
N ALA A 19 -13.43 5.25 -20.76
CA ALA A 19 -12.36 4.79 -19.88
C ALA A 19 -11.33 5.90 -19.64
N TYR A 20 -11.02 6.68 -20.67
CA TYR A 20 -10.12 7.82 -20.56
C TYR A 20 -10.63 8.86 -19.56
N VAL A 21 -11.89 9.29 -19.69
CA VAL A 21 -12.52 10.25 -18.77
C VAL A 21 -12.52 9.70 -17.35
N SER A 22 -12.86 8.42 -17.16
CA SER A 22 -12.89 7.82 -15.82
C SER A 22 -11.51 7.81 -15.15
N VAL A 23 -10.43 7.55 -15.87
CA VAL A 23 -9.07 7.60 -15.32
C VAL A 23 -8.65 9.03 -14.98
N MET A 24 -8.97 10.00 -15.85
CA MET A 24 -8.70 11.42 -15.58
C MET A 24 -9.43 11.89 -14.31
N GLU A 25 -10.71 11.53 -14.14
CA GLU A 25 -11.49 11.83 -12.94
C GLU A 25 -10.88 11.18 -11.68
N GLN A 26 -10.43 9.93 -11.78
CA GLN A 26 -9.77 9.23 -10.67
C GLN A 26 -8.47 9.94 -10.25
N LEU A 27 -7.61 10.29 -11.21
CA LEU A 27 -6.35 11.00 -10.94
C LEU A 27 -6.59 12.41 -10.38
N TYR A 28 -7.62 13.10 -10.87
CA TYR A 28 -8.05 14.39 -10.33
C TYR A 28 -8.54 14.26 -8.89
N SER A 29 -9.36 13.25 -8.58
CA SER A 29 -9.85 12.98 -7.21
C SER A 29 -8.72 12.65 -6.22
N LEU A 30 -7.62 12.08 -6.71
CA LEU A 30 -6.41 11.81 -5.94
C LEU A 30 -5.54 13.07 -5.74
N GLY A 31 -5.79 14.15 -6.47
CA GLY A 31 -5.01 15.40 -6.40
C GLY A 31 -3.69 15.36 -7.17
N GLU A 32 -3.56 14.42 -8.10
CA GLU A 32 -2.37 14.28 -8.95
C GLU A 32 -2.39 15.24 -10.12
N LEU A 33 -3.59 15.59 -10.59
CA LEU A 33 -3.85 16.51 -11.68
C LEU A 33 -4.55 17.77 -11.17
N ASP A 34 -4.22 18.90 -11.78
CA ASP A 34 -4.90 20.18 -11.58
C ASP A 34 -6.14 20.31 -12.48
N GLU A 35 -6.95 21.36 -12.32
CA GLU A 35 -8.14 21.65 -13.15
C GLU A 35 -7.80 21.78 -14.65
N GLU A 36 -6.56 22.17 -14.94
CA GLU A 36 -6.00 22.31 -16.29
C GLU A 36 -5.46 20.98 -16.87
N GLY A 37 -5.55 19.88 -16.12
CA GLY A 37 -5.02 18.57 -16.52
C GLY A 37 -3.49 18.44 -16.39
N LEU A 38 -2.85 19.40 -15.71
CA LEU A 38 -1.41 19.41 -15.48
C LEU A 38 -1.03 18.67 -14.19
N LEU A 39 0.15 18.05 -14.18
CA LEU A 39 0.63 17.28 -13.02
C LEU A 39 1.02 18.20 -11.85
N THR A 40 0.37 18.01 -10.71
CA THR A 40 0.63 18.78 -9.48
C THR A 40 2.01 18.43 -8.88
N LYS A 41 2.47 19.20 -7.88
CA LYS A 41 3.70 18.84 -7.14
C LYS A 41 3.59 17.49 -6.44
N LEU A 42 2.38 17.13 -5.99
CA LEU A 42 2.09 15.85 -5.36
C LEU A 42 2.09 14.72 -6.40
N GLY A 43 1.40 14.92 -7.54
CA GLY A 43 1.42 13.96 -8.66
C GLY A 43 2.83 13.68 -9.19
N ARG A 44 3.70 14.69 -9.25
CA ARG A 44 5.11 14.52 -9.60
C ARG A 44 5.86 13.60 -8.65
N LYS A 45 5.69 13.78 -7.33
CA LYS A 45 6.30 12.89 -6.33
C LYS A 45 5.74 11.47 -6.40
N MET A 46 4.44 11.33 -6.68
CA MET A 46 3.81 10.01 -6.80
C MET A 46 4.32 9.25 -8.03
N ALA A 47 4.57 9.95 -9.14
CA ALA A 47 5.11 9.38 -10.37
C ALA A 47 6.56 8.88 -10.24
N GLU A 48 7.27 9.22 -9.16
CA GLU A 48 8.61 8.68 -8.88
C GLU A 48 8.55 7.25 -8.30
N PHE A 49 7.40 6.82 -7.76
CA PHE A 49 7.23 5.50 -7.15
C PHE A 49 6.61 4.50 -8.14
N PRO A 50 7.12 3.24 -8.21
CA PRO A 50 6.54 2.18 -9.02
C PRO A 50 5.35 1.52 -8.29
N LEU A 51 4.41 2.34 -7.79
CA LEU A 51 3.24 1.91 -7.03
C LEU A 51 1.98 2.45 -7.69
N ASP A 52 0.85 1.81 -7.40
CA ASP A 52 -0.44 2.35 -7.81
C ASP A 52 -0.67 3.74 -7.19
N PRO A 53 -1.27 4.68 -7.94
CA PRO A 53 -1.64 6.03 -7.47
C PRO A 53 -2.18 6.08 -6.02
N PRO A 54 -3.21 5.31 -5.62
CA PRO A 54 -3.72 5.33 -4.24
C PRO A 54 -2.68 4.91 -3.19
N LEU A 55 -1.80 3.94 -3.49
CA LEU A 55 -0.77 3.45 -2.57
C LEU A 55 0.38 4.46 -2.43
N SER A 56 0.79 5.09 -3.53
CA SER A 56 1.76 6.18 -3.53
C SER A 56 1.30 7.35 -2.65
N LYS A 57 0.01 7.68 -2.68
CA LYS A 57 -0.56 8.76 -1.84
C LYS A 57 -0.50 8.42 -0.36
N ILE A 58 -0.83 7.19 0.02
CA ILE A 58 -0.75 6.71 1.40
C ILE A 58 0.70 6.71 1.88
N MET A 59 1.65 6.31 1.03
CA MET A 59 3.08 6.36 1.35
C MET A 59 3.58 7.79 1.56
N LEU A 60 3.13 8.76 0.76
CA LEU A 60 3.49 10.16 0.97
C LEU A 60 2.89 10.72 2.26
N ALA A 61 1.62 10.41 2.56
CA ALA A 61 0.96 10.83 3.79
C ALA A 61 1.58 10.20 5.06
N SER A 62 2.15 8.99 4.95
CA SER A 62 2.80 8.30 6.07
C SER A 62 4.10 8.96 6.51
N VAL A 63 4.81 9.62 5.59
CA VAL A 63 6.00 10.41 5.90
C VAL A 63 5.64 11.58 6.81
N ASP A 64 4.54 12.27 6.53
CA ASP A 64 4.06 13.39 7.35
C ASP A 64 3.59 12.93 8.75
N LEU A 65 3.10 11.69 8.85
CA LEU A 65 2.65 11.07 10.10
C LEU A 65 3.75 10.33 10.88
N GLY A 66 4.94 10.16 10.28
CA GLY A 66 6.07 9.44 10.87
C GLY A 66 5.87 7.92 10.99
N CYS A 67 5.02 7.32 10.14
CA CYS A 67 4.74 5.88 10.11
C CYS A 67 5.11 5.21 8.77
N SER A 68 6.22 5.66 8.17
CA SER A 68 6.64 5.21 6.84
C SER A 68 7.09 3.75 6.79
N ASP A 69 7.74 3.25 7.85
CA ASP A 69 8.24 1.87 7.90
C ASP A 69 7.09 0.86 7.94
N GLU A 70 6.04 1.20 8.67
CA GLU A 70 4.80 0.43 8.80
C GLU A 70 4.06 0.34 7.49
N ILE A 71 3.85 1.49 6.86
CA ILE A 71 3.14 1.60 5.60
C ILE A 71 3.89 0.89 4.48
N LEU A 72 5.22 1.01 4.43
CA LEU A 72 6.04 0.30 3.47
C LEU A 72 5.87 -1.22 3.60
N THR A 73 5.85 -1.72 4.83
CA THR A 73 5.64 -3.15 5.11
C THR A 73 4.26 -3.61 4.63
N ILE A 74 3.21 -2.80 4.85
CA ILE A 74 1.85 -3.10 4.41
C ILE A 74 1.76 -3.10 2.88
N ILE A 75 2.31 -2.08 2.21
CA ILE A 75 2.32 -1.97 0.75
C ILE A 75 3.03 -3.18 0.15
N ALA A 76 4.18 -3.59 0.70
CA ALA A 76 4.90 -4.78 0.25
C ALA A 76 4.05 -6.06 0.36
N MET A 77 3.29 -6.23 1.45
CA MET A 77 2.38 -7.38 1.58
C MET A 77 1.24 -7.35 0.56
N ILE A 78 0.67 -6.18 0.27
CA ILE A 78 -0.40 -6.03 -0.73
C ILE A 78 0.13 -6.38 -2.13
N GLN A 79 1.31 -5.88 -2.49
CA GLN A 79 1.93 -6.12 -3.80
C GLN A 79 2.33 -7.58 -4.01
N THR A 80 2.78 -8.26 -2.96
CA THR A 80 3.17 -9.69 -3.04
C THR A 80 1.95 -10.61 -3.22
N GLY A 81 0.74 -10.12 -3.00
CA GLY A 81 -0.50 -10.86 -3.16
C GLY A 81 -0.77 -11.86 -2.02
N ASN A 82 -1.62 -12.86 -2.29
CA ASN A 82 -2.08 -13.78 -1.26
C ASN A 82 -0.98 -14.78 -0.84
N ILE A 83 -0.30 -14.48 0.26
CA ILE A 83 0.70 -15.34 0.91
C ILE A 83 0.13 -16.64 1.52
N PHE A 84 -1.21 -16.79 1.62
CA PHE A 84 -1.83 -17.95 2.24
C PHE A 84 -2.05 -19.10 1.26
N TYR A 85 -1.19 -20.11 1.34
CA TYR A 85 -1.36 -21.38 0.63
C TYR A 85 -2.48 -22.25 1.23
N ARG A 86 -3.39 -22.76 0.38
CA ARG A 86 -4.56 -23.57 0.78
C ARG A 86 -4.63 -24.89 -0.01
N PRO A 87 -3.96 -25.96 0.45
CA PRO A 87 -4.04 -27.27 -0.19
C PRO A 87 -5.43 -27.90 -0.01
N ARG A 88 -5.96 -28.54 -1.07
CA ARG A 88 -7.33 -29.11 -1.11
C ARG A 88 -7.62 -30.13 0.00
N GLU A 89 -6.63 -30.95 0.37
CA GLU A 89 -6.79 -31.99 1.39
C GLU A 89 -6.80 -31.47 2.83
N LYS A 90 -6.24 -30.29 3.09
CA LYS A 90 -6.03 -29.75 4.45
C LYS A 90 -6.63 -28.36 4.64
N GLN A 91 -7.69 -28.06 3.89
CA GLN A 91 -8.36 -26.75 3.91
C GLN A 91 -8.83 -26.37 5.32
N GLY A 92 -9.39 -27.30 6.09
CA GLY A 92 -9.85 -27.03 7.46
C GLY A 92 -8.71 -26.60 8.40
N ARG A 93 -7.54 -27.24 8.32
CA ARG A 93 -6.37 -26.92 9.16
C ARG A 93 -5.71 -25.62 8.73
N ALA A 94 -5.67 -25.35 7.43
CA ALA A 94 -5.20 -24.07 6.88
C ALA A 94 -6.13 -22.90 7.29
N TYR A 95 -7.45 -23.14 7.31
CA TYR A 95 -8.44 -22.16 7.75
C TYR A 95 -8.30 -21.84 9.24
N GLN A 96 -8.12 -22.85 10.10
CA GLN A 96 -7.87 -22.63 11.53
C GLN A 96 -6.61 -21.80 11.79
N LYS A 97 -5.52 -22.05 11.04
CA LYS A 97 -4.30 -21.22 11.14
C LYS A 97 -4.53 -19.81 10.64
N ARG A 98 -5.22 -19.63 9.50
CA ARG A 98 -5.56 -18.32 8.95
C ARG A 98 -6.51 -17.53 9.85
N ALA A 99 -7.46 -18.19 10.52
CA ALA A 99 -8.41 -17.57 11.44
C ALA A 99 -7.70 -16.88 12.63
N LYS A 100 -6.53 -17.38 13.05
CA LYS A 100 -5.72 -16.71 14.08
C LYS A 100 -5.15 -15.36 13.62
N PHE A 101 -4.98 -15.18 12.32
CA PHE A 101 -4.55 -13.92 11.70
C PHE A 101 -5.73 -13.09 11.19
N PHE A 102 -6.94 -13.65 11.20
CA PHE A 102 -8.15 -13.02 10.65
C PHE A 102 -9.05 -12.56 11.80
N GLN A 103 -8.89 -11.30 12.20
CA GLN A 103 -9.94 -10.63 12.97
C GLN A 103 -11.05 -10.15 12.00
N PRO A 104 -12.26 -9.80 12.43
CA PRO A 104 -13.26 -9.22 11.52
C PRO A 104 -13.01 -7.73 11.22
N GLU A 105 -12.14 -7.10 12.01
CA GLU A 105 -11.88 -5.64 12.04
C GLU A 105 -10.60 -5.22 11.26
N VAL A 106 -9.95 -6.17 10.57
CA VAL A 106 -8.48 -6.16 10.34
C VAL A 106 -7.95 -5.07 9.43
N THR A 107 -8.73 -4.49 8.53
CA THR A 107 -8.15 -3.51 7.60
C THR A 107 -7.84 -2.19 8.31
N ILE A 108 -8.52 -1.87 9.42
CA ILE A 108 -8.30 -0.65 10.21
C ILE A 108 -7.73 -0.98 11.60
N VAL A 109 -8.04 -2.15 12.17
CA VAL A 109 -7.59 -2.50 13.54
C VAL A 109 -6.17 -3.06 13.58
N LEU A 110 -5.65 -3.68 12.50
CA LEU A 110 -4.22 -4.00 12.43
C LEU A 110 -3.37 -2.71 12.46
N TYR A 111 -3.88 -1.64 11.86
CA TYR A 111 -3.30 -0.29 11.91
C TYR A 111 -3.26 0.26 13.35
N LEU A 112 -4.36 0.11 14.10
CA LEU A 112 -4.45 0.56 15.49
C LEU A 112 -3.63 -0.31 16.46
N LEU A 113 -3.54 -1.63 16.24
CA LEU A 113 -2.72 -2.53 17.07
C LEU A 113 -1.23 -2.29 16.84
N PHE A 114 -0.83 -1.97 15.60
CA PHE A 114 0.53 -1.54 15.30
C PHE A 114 0.87 -0.19 15.96
N MET A 115 0.00 0.83 15.85
CA MET A 115 0.19 2.11 16.56
C MET A 115 0.24 1.94 18.09
N ARG A 116 -0.52 0.98 18.65
CA ARG A 116 -0.53 0.69 20.09
C ARG A 116 0.70 -0.11 20.54
N PHE A 117 1.31 -0.91 19.66
CA PHE A 117 2.60 -1.59 19.90
C PHE A 117 3.80 -0.64 19.75
N GLY A 118 3.74 0.35 18.85
CA GLY A 118 4.78 1.38 18.69
C GLY A 118 4.91 2.27 19.93
N LYS A 119 3.80 2.59 20.59
CA LYS A 119 3.80 3.43 21.80
C LYS A 119 4.34 2.73 23.06
N LEU A 120 4.48 1.39 23.05
CA LEU A 120 5.09 0.62 24.14
C LEU A 120 6.60 0.42 23.99
N ARG A 121 7.17 0.62 22.79
CA ARG A 121 8.62 0.46 22.55
C ARG A 121 9.46 1.69 22.86
N THR A 122 8.85 2.85 23.08
CA THR A 122 9.55 4.07 23.53
C THR A 122 9.72 4.17 25.05
N PHE A 123 9.29 3.19 25.86
CA PHE A 123 9.40 3.27 27.34
C PHE A 123 10.11 2.12 28.08
N GLN A 124 10.73 1.14 27.41
CA GLN A 124 11.72 0.30 28.09
C GLN A 124 12.90 -0.07 27.20
N GLY A 125 13.98 0.70 27.38
CA GLY A 125 15.32 0.18 27.66
C GLY A 125 15.91 -0.86 26.72
N ARG A 126 17.00 -0.45 26.05
CA ARG A 126 18.17 -1.25 25.68
C ARG A 126 18.24 -2.60 26.41
N GLY A 127 18.22 -3.72 25.69
CA GLY A 127 18.88 -4.94 26.20
C GLY A 127 18.30 -6.33 25.93
N VAL A 128 17.18 -6.55 25.21
CA VAL A 128 16.58 -7.92 25.15
C VAL A 128 16.30 -8.46 23.74
N LEU A 129 16.69 -7.77 22.67
CA LEU A 129 16.50 -8.29 21.29
C LEU A 129 17.65 -9.18 20.77
N ARG A 130 18.49 -9.74 21.65
CA ARG A 130 19.52 -10.72 21.26
C ARG A 130 19.13 -12.18 21.54
N THR A 131 17.97 -12.43 22.16
CA THR A 131 17.61 -13.79 22.64
C THR A 131 16.43 -14.45 21.94
N LEU A 132 15.83 -13.83 20.91
CA LEU A 132 14.70 -14.43 20.17
C LEU A 132 15.02 -14.84 18.73
N PHE A 133 16.30 -14.83 18.35
CA PHE A 133 16.79 -15.36 17.06
C PHE A 133 17.84 -16.48 17.24
N ASN A 134 17.82 -17.17 18.39
CA ASN A 134 18.55 -18.42 18.60
C ASN A 134 17.62 -19.43 19.27
N LEU A 135 16.79 -20.09 18.47
CA LEU A 135 16.30 -21.42 18.80
C LEU A 135 16.08 -22.21 17.50
N ASP A 136 17.21 -22.57 16.88
CA ASP A 136 17.34 -23.80 16.10
C ASP A 136 18.78 -24.33 16.25
N ARG A 137 19.08 -24.76 17.49
CA ARG A 137 19.92 -25.92 17.82
C ARG A 137 19.67 -26.34 19.26
#